data_AF-A0AAW4G5Q3-F1
#
_entry.id   AF-A0AAW4G5Q3-F1
#
_cell.length_a   1.000
_cell.length_b   1.000
_cell.length_c   1.000
_cell.angle_alpha   90.00
_cell.angle_beta   90.00
_cell.angle_gamma   90.00
#
_symmetry.space_group_name_H-M   'P 1'
#
loop_
_entity.id
_entity.type
_entity.pdbx_description
1 polymer ?
#
loop_
_entity_poly.entity_id
_entity_poly.type
_entity_poly.pdbx_seq_one_letter_code
_entity_poly.pdbx_strand_id
1 'polypeptide(L)'
;MSTAHAVAGDVGSTASVVAPSPEDADNPYTAAVVALTGPAPATTMDVLPATFDVHMGYTPAVVSGVPVDPDGDCSSPVPLPDRFTPLCRTHDLGYDLLRAAAADGRPLGSWARFALDRMLTDAMQRSCSNPACDAAARVARIGLAWNTWRQYGGAPTRQETIPQLVSTTVERALVDRDPHTEELS
;
A
#
# COMPACT_ATOMS: atom_id res chain seq x y z
N MET A 1 -21.40 -20.97 26.35
CA MET A 1 -20.47 -19.84 26.32
C MET A 1 -19.12 -20.38 25.92
N SER A 2 -18.71 -20.19 24.65
CA SER A 2 -17.44 -20.69 24.13
C SER A 2 -16.64 -19.50 23.64
N THR A 3 -15.49 -19.27 24.25
CA THR A 3 -14.58 -18.15 23.98
C THR A 3 -13.89 -18.36 22.65
N ALA A 4 -14.15 -17.48 21.69
CA ALA A 4 -13.41 -17.41 20.44
C ALA A 4 -11.96 -16.97 20.74
N HIS A 5 -11.00 -17.88 20.53
CA HIS A 5 -9.60 -17.52 20.44
C HIS A 5 -9.38 -16.82 19.10
N ALA A 6 -9.18 -15.50 19.12
CA ALA A 6 -8.59 -14.79 18.01
C ALA A 6 -7.18 -15.34 17.81
N VAL A 7 -6.93 -15.97 16.67
CA VAL A 7 -5.59 -16.39 16.26
C VAL A 7 -4.83 -15.11 15.93
N ALA A 8 -4.05 -14.63 16.91
CA ALA A 8 -3.00 -13.66 16.65
C ALA A 8 -2.00 -14.34 15.71
N GLY A 9 -1.96 -13.89 14.45
CA GLY A 9 -0.94 -14.31 13.50
C GLY A 9 0.46 -14.04 14.05
N ASP A 10 1.31 -15.04 13.94
CA ASP A 10 2.68 -15.09 14.46
C ASP A 10 3.50 -13.85 14.05
N VAL A 11 4.06 -13.17 15.05
CA VAL A 11 4.94 -11.99 14.88
C VAL A 11 6.36 -12.52 14.67
N GLY A 12 6.57 -13.21 13.56
CA GLY A 12 7.78 -14.01 13.37
C GLY A 12 8.10 -14.34 11.93
N SER A 13 7.78 -13.48 10.97
CA SER A 13 8.26 -13.66 9.60
C SER A 13 9.45 -12.77 9.33
N THR A 14 10.64 -13.37 9.18
CA THR A 14 11.79 -12.69 8.56
C THR A 14 11.32 -12.13 7.23
N ALA A 15 11.39 -10.81 7.07
CA ALA A 15 10.76 -10.08 5.99
C ALA A 15 11.24 -10.59 4.62
N SER A 16 10.48 -11.48 4.02
CA SER A 16 10.65 -11.85 2.61
C SER A 16 10.50 -10.58 1.79
N VAL A 17 11.50 -10.30 0.94
CA VAL A 17 11.40 -9.29 -0.12
C VAL A 17 10.10 -9.58 -0.87
N VAL A 18 9.20 -8.58 -0.94
CA VAL A 18 7.99 -8.73 -1.74
C VAL A 18 8.43 -8.58 -3.19
N ALA A 19 8.50 -9.71 -3.88
CA ALA A 19 8.96 -9.79 -5.25
C ALA A 19 7.77 -9.63 -6.22
N PRO A 20 8.00 -9.09 -7.43
CA PRO A 20 7.00 -9.10 -8.49
C PRO A 20 6.51 -10.51 -8.82
N SER A 21 5.21 -10.63 -9.11
CA SER A 21 4.67 -11.85 -9.71
C SER A 21 5.23 -12.01 -11.14
N PRO A 22 5.54 -13.23 -11.60
CA PRO A 22 5.89 -13.48 -13.00
C PRO A 22 4.84 -12.96 -13.99
N GLU A 23 3.56 -12.95 -13.60
CA GLU A 23 2.45 -12.45 -14.41
C GLU A 23 2.53 -10.94 -14.67
N ASP A 24 3.21 -10.20 -13.80
CA ASP A 24 3.38 -8.75 -13.88
C ASP A 24 4.71 -8.34 -14.55
N ALA A 25 5.52 -9.29 -15.02
CA ALA A 25 6.86 -9.00 -15.54
C ALA A 25 6.86 -8.01 -16.72
N ASP A 26 5.86 -8.12 -17.62
CA ASP A 26 5.74 -7.25 -18.79
C ASP A 26 4.93 -5.97 -18.51
N ASN A 27 4.54 -5.71 -17.25
CA ASN A 27 3.78 -4.53 -16.88
C ASN A 27 4.74 -3.34 -16.65
N PRO A 28 4.63 -2.23 -17.40
CA PRO A 28 5.55 -1.10 -17.24
C PRO A 28 5.50 -0.48 -15.84
N TYR A 29 4.38 -0.58 -15.13
CA TYR A 29 4.27 -0.12 -13.75
C TYR A 29 5.03 -1.00 -12.75
N THR A 30 5.34 -2.25 -13.08
CA THR A 30 6.18 -3.13 -12.25
C THR A 30 7.55 -2.52 -12.03
N ALA A 31 8.20 -2.02 -13.10
CA ALA A 31 9.51 -1.40 -13.00
C ALA A 31 9.49 -0.15 -12.12
N ALA A 32 8.44 0.66 -12.23
CA ALA A 32 8.27 1.87 -11.40
C ALA A 32 8.10 1.53 -9.91
N VAL A 33 7.28 0.53 -9.57
CA VAL A 33 7.10 0.07 -8.18
C VAL A 33 8.38 -0.54 -7.62
N VAL A 34 9.08 -1.36 -8.41
CA VAL A 34 10.38 -1.94 -8.00
C VAL A 34 11.43 -0.86 -7.77
N ALA A 35 11.50 0.13 -8.66
CA ALA A 35 12.42 1.26 -8.48
C ALA A 35 12.09 2.07 -7.22
N LEU A 36 10.80 2.37 -7.00
CA LEU A 36 10.36 3.23 -5.88
C LEU A 36 10.61 2.56 -4.53
N THR A 37 10.37 1.25 -4.45
CA THR A 37 10.58 0.44 -3.24
C THR A 37 12.03 -0.05 -3.08
N GLY A 38 12.88 0.22 -4.07
CA GLY A 38 14.27 -0.22 -4.13
C GLY A 38 15.26 0.72 -3.42
N PRO A 39 16.57 0.42 -3.53
CA PRO A 39 17.62 1.20 -2.88
C PRO A 39 17.88 2.57 -3.52
N ALA A 40 17.37 2.82 -4.73
CA ALA A 40 17.55 4.07 -5.46
C ALA A 40 16.20 4.63 -5.98
N PRO A 41 15.30 5.12 -5.10
CA PRO A 41 13.94 5.52 -5.49
C PRO A 41 13.88 6.57 -6.60
N ALA A 42 14.89 7.43 -6.73
CA ALA A 42 14.97 8.43 -7.81
C ALA A 42 14.85 7.82 -9.22
N THR A 43 15.31 6.58 -9.42
CA THR A 43 15.27 5.93 -10.73
C THR A 43 13.84 5.58 -11.17
N THR A 44 12.83 5.69 -10.29
CA THR A 44 11.42 5.61 -10.69
C THR A 44 11.07 6.64 -11.76
N MET A 45 11.71 7.83 -11.72
CA MET A 45 11.47 8.87 -12.72
C MET A 45 11.96 8.48 -14.13
N ASP A 46 12.98 7.62 -14.22
CA ASP A 46 13.54 7.16 -15.49
C ASP A 46 12.68 6.08 -16.16
N VAL A 47 11.85 5.39 -15.37
CA VAL A 47 11.00 4.26 -15.81
C VAL A 47 9.51 4.54 -15.65
N LEU A 48 9.14 5.80 -15.36
CA LEU A 48 7.75 6.18 -15.17
C LEU A 48 6.98 6.00 -16.50
N PRO A 49 5.89 5.22 -16.51
CA PRO A 49 5.11 5.04 -17.72
C PRO A 49 4.53 6.37 -18.22
N ALA A 50 4.61 6.61 -19.53
CA ALA A 50 4.13 7.84 -20.16
C ALA A 50 2.61 8.04 -20.05
N THR A 51 1.85 7.03 -19.65
CA THR A 51 0.41 7.11 -19.38
C THR A 51 0.10 7.58 -17.95
N PHE A 52 1.10 7.69 -17.08
CA PHE A 52 0.90 8.07 -15.68
C PHE A 52 0.24 9.44 -15.53
N ASP A 53 0.80 10.47 -16.17
CA ASP A 53 0.30 11.84 -16.09
C ASP A 53 -1.10 11.97 -16.72
N VAL A 54 -1.39 11.20 -17.78
CA VAL A 54 -2.72 11.10 -18.38
C VAL A 54 -3.76 10.58 -17.38
N HIS A 55 -3.42 9.55 -16.59
CA HIS A 55 -4.34 8.96 -15.61
C HIS A 55 -4.42 9.72 -14.29
N MET A 56 -3.31 10.32 -13.86
CA MET A 56 -3.20 10.93 -12.55
C MET A 56 -3.38 12.44 -12.57
N GLY A 57 -3.12 13.10 -13.70
CA GLY A 57 -3.30 14.53 -13.88
C GLY A 57 -2.17 15.38 -13.29
N TYR A 58 -1.05 14.77 -12.91
CA TYR A 58 0.13 15.45 -12.39
C TYR A 58 1.42 14.73 -12.79
N THR A 59 2.55 15.45 -12.71
CA THR A 59 3.89 14.88 -12.83
C THR A 59 4.51 14.75 -11.44
N PRO A 60 5.06 13.57 -11.06
CA PRO A 60 5.71 13.42 -9.77
C PRO A 60 6.88 14.39 -9.60
N ALA A 61 7.08 14.86 -8.37
CA ALA A 61 8.23 15.69 -8.02
C ALA A 61 9.31 14.86 -7.34
N VAL A 62 10.57 15.32 -7.36
CA VAL A 62 11.65 14.71 -6.57
C VAL A 62 12.01 15.63 -5.42
N VAL A 63 11.81 15.16 -4.19
CA VAL A 63 12.13 15.90 -2.96
C VAL A 63 13.21 15.13 -2.22
N SER A 64 14.36 15.77 -2.01
CA SER A 64 15.52 15.14 -1.34
C SER A 64 15.94 13.80 -1.95
N GLY A 65 15.85 13.68 -3.28
CA GLY A 65 16.22 12.45 -4.01
C GLY A 65 15.17 11.34 -3.98
N VAL A 66 13.95 11.61 -3.49
CA VAL A 66 12.85 10.64 -3.46
C VAL A 66 11.67 11.18 -4.27
N PRO A 67 11.13 10.41 -5.24
CA PRO A 67 9.91 10.78 -5.96
C PRO A 67 8.69 10.82 -5.06
N VAL A 68 7.83 11.81 -5.25
CA VAL A 68 6.64 12.06 -4.44
C VAL A 68 5.45 12.51 -5.29
N ASP A 69 4.25 12.25 -4.79
CA ASP A 69 3.06 13.02 -5.13
C ASP A 69 3.21 14.41 -4.47
N PRO A 70 3.33 15.51 -5.24
CA PRO A 70 3.50 16.85 -4.68
C PRO A 70 2.29 17.32 -3.86
N ASP A 71 1.10 16.83 -4.21
CA ASP A 71 -0.18 17.19 -3.61
C ASP A 71 -0.66 16.15 -2.58
N GLY A 72 0.07 15.04 -2.44
CA GLY A 72 -0.20 13.98 -1.48
C GLY A 72 -0.10 14.41 -0.01
N ASP A 73 -0.71 13.62 0.87
CA ASP A 73 -0.75 13.87 2.30
C ASP A 73 -0.94 12.59 3.11
N CYS A 74 -0.64 12.63 4.40
CA CYS A 74 -0.90 11.51 5.30
C CYS A 74 -2.41 11.34 5.55
N SER A 75 -3.09 10.62 4.66
CA SER A 75 -4.48 10.21 4.84
C SER A 75 -4.59 9.21 5.99
N SER A 76 -4.87 9.70 7.19
CA SER A 76 -5.00 8.90 8.41
C SER A 76 -6.21 9.35 9.24
N PRO A 77 -7.00 8.40 9.78
CA PRO A 77 -8.12 8.74 10.68
C PRO A 77 -7.65 9.28 12.04
N VAL A 78 -6.36 9.13 12.35
CA VAL A 78 -5.72 9.67 13.55
C VAL A 78 -4.59 10.61 13.15
N PRO A 79 -4.34 11.70 13.91
CA PRO A 79 -3.20 12.56 13.66
C PRO A 79 -1.89 11.77 13.64
N LEU A 80 -1.09 11.97 12.60
CA LEU A 80 0.24 11.40 12.47
C LEU A 80 1.29 12.49 12.67
N PRO A 81 2.51 12.14 13.15
CA PRO A 81 3.60 13.09 13.24
C PRO A 81 3.91 13.75 11.88
N ASP A 82 4.05 15.08 11.83
CA ASP A 82 4.33 15.85 10.59
C ASP A 82 5.54 15.34 9.81
N ARG A 83 6.51 14.75 10.51
CA ARG A 83 7.68 14.14 9.88
C ARG A 83 7.38 12.96 8.96
N PHE A 84 6.17 12.40 9.04
CA PHE A 84 5.72 11.34 8.14
C PHE A 84 5.19 11.90 6.82
N THR A 85 4.84 13.19 6.72
CA THR A 85 4.26 13.78 5.50
C THR A 85 5.08 13.51 4.24
N PRO A 86 6.42 13.70 4.21
CA PRO A 86 7.21 13.36 3.02
C PRO A 86 7.18 11.86 2.67
N LEU A 87 7.06 10.99 3.68
CA LEU A 87 6.98 9.54 3.49
C LEU A 87 5.61 9.15 2.92
N CYS A 88 4.54 9.74 3.43
CA CYS A 88 3.18 9.54 2.91
C CYS A 88 3.08 9.98 1.46
N ARG A 89 3.67 11.12 1.08
CA ARG A 89 3.69 11.56 -0.33
C ARG A 89 4.42 10.62 -1.28
N THR A 90 5.47 9.96 -0.79
CA THR A 90 6.17 8.90 -1.55
C THR A 90 5.27 7.67 -1.71
N HIS A 91 4.54 7.32 -0.66
CA HIS A 91 3.59 6.20 -0.68
C HIS A 91 2.38 6.46 -1.56
N ASP A 92 1.83 7.68 -1.54
CA ASP A 92 0.73 8.13 -2.41
C ASP A 92 1.11 8.02 -3.89
N LEU A 93 2.32 8.45 -4.27
CA LEU A 93 2.85 8.19 -5.61
C LEU A 93 2.83 6.70 -5.96
N GLY A 94 3.26 5.85 -5.03
CA GLY A 94 3.20 4.39 -5.21
C GLY A 94 1.77 3.89 -5.44
N TYR A 95 0.82 4.37 -4.66
CA TYR A 95 -0.61 4.05 -4.83
C TYR A 95 -1.16 4.55 -6.16
N ASP A 96 -0.68 5.70 -6.64
CA ASP A 96 -1.03 6.24 -7.94
C ASP A 96 -0.47 5.40 -9.09
N LEU A 97 0.73 4.81 -8.94
CA LEU A 97 1.22 3.81 -9.90
C LEU A 97 0.25 2.61 -10.00
N LEU A 98 -0.29 2.14 -8.87
CA LEU A 98 -1.28 1.05 -8.87
C LEU A 98 -2.59 1.45 -9.57
N ARG A 99 -3.06 2.68 -9.31
CA ARG A 99 -4.29 3.22 -9.91
C ARG A 99 -4.13 3.44 -11.41
N ALA A 100 -2.99 3.97 -11.83
CA ALA A 100 -2.67 4.19 -13.24
C ALA A 100 -2.55 2.84 -13.98
N ALA A 101 -1.89 1.84 -13.39
CA ALA A 101 -1.85 0.47 -13.94
C ALA A 101 -3.26 -0.13 -14.12
N ALA A 102 -4.13 0.04 -13.13
CA ALA A 102 -5.53 -0.41 -13.22
C ALA A 102 -6.32 0.37 -14.28
N ALA A 103 -6.10 1.68 -14.42
CA ALA A 103 -6.75 2.51 -15.45
C ALA A 103 -6.29 2.15 -16.87
N ASP A 104 -5.05 1.69 -17.02
CA ASP A 104 -4.49 1.11 -18.25
C ASP A 104 -5.02 -0.32 -18.53
N GLY A 105 -5.91 -0.86 -17.69
CA GLY A 105 -6.45 -2.21 -17.82
C GLY A 105 -5.44 -3.32 -17.45
N ARG A 106 -4.34 -2.96 -16.77
CA ARG A 106 -3.27 -3.86 -16.37
C ARG A 106 -2.99 -3.73 -14.87
N PRO A 107 -3.96 -4.05 -13.99
CA PRO A 107 -3.75 -3.97 -12.55
C PRO A 107 -2.60 -4.89 -12.13
N LEU A 108 -1.74 -4.39 -11.25
CA LEU A 108 -0.68 -5.20 -10.64
C LEU A 108 -1.26 -6.12 -9.57
N GLY A 109 -0.61 -7.27 -9.35
CA GLY A 109 -0.91 -8.16 -8.25
C GLY A 109 -0.67 -7.52 -6.87
N SER A 110 -1.20 -8.18 -5.83
CA SER A 110 -1.16 -7.70 -4.43
C SER A 110 0.25 -7.45 -3.89
N TRP A 111 1.28 -8.09 -4.46
CA TRP A 111 2.68 -7.85 -4.15
C TRP A 111 3.02 -6.35 -4.22
N ALA A 112 2.52 -5.63 -5.23
CA ALA A 112 2.92 -4.24 -5.45
C ALA A 112 2.46 -3.37 -4.28
N ARG A 113 1.22 -3.56 -3.83
CA ARG A 113 0.67 -2.87 -2.67
C ARG A 113 1.37 -3.25 -1.37
N PHE A 114 1.68 -4.53 -1.17
CA PHE A 114 2.44 -4.96 0.02
C PHE A 114 3.85 -4.38 0.07
N ALA A 115 4.52 -4.25 -1.08
CA ALA A 115 5.85 -3.64 -1.16
C ALA A 115 5.80 -2.14 -0.78
N LEU A 116 4.80 -1.42 -1.29
CA LEU A 116 4.59 0.00 -1.00
C LEU A 116 4.22 0.25 0.47
N ASP A 117 3.29 -0.53 1.02
CA ASP A 117 2.89 -0.42 2.43
C ASP A 117 4.09 -0.69 3.35
N ARG A 118 4.91 -1.70 3.03
CA ARG A 118 6.14 -1.98 3.78
C ARG A 118 7.15 -0.84 3.69
N MET A 119 7.39 -0.31 2.49
CA MET A 119 8.29 0.83 2.27
C MET A 119 7.92 2.00 3.20
N LEU A 120 6.63 2.34 3.26
CA LEU A 120 6.13 3.40 4.14
C LEU A 120 6.36 3.07 5.62
N THR A 121 5.96 1.88 6.07
CA THR A 121 6.02 1.53 7.48
C THR A 121 7.46 1.41 7.99
N ASP A 122 8.36 0.89 7.17
CA ASP A 122 9.78 0.76 7.51
C ASP A 122 10.45 2.14 7.55
N ALA A 123 10.07 3.07 6.66
CA ALA A 123 10.56 4.44 6.67
C ALA A 123 10.04 5.22 7.90
N MET A 124 8.75 5.07 8.24
CA MET A 124 8.16 5.67 9.44
C MET A 124 8.88 5.20 10.71
N GLN A 125 9.03 3.88 10.87
CA GLN A 125 9.72 3.28 12.01
C GLN A 125 11.17 3.76 12.12
N ARG A 126 11.94 3.74 11.01
CA ARG A 126 13.33 4.23 11.00
C ARG A 126 13.45 5.71 11.32
N SER A 127 12.44 6.52 10.99
CA SER A 127 12.48 7.94 11.30
C SER A 127 12.31 8.19 12.81
N CYS A 128 11.63 7.31 13.54
CA CYS A 128 11.20 7.56 14.91
C CYS A 128 12.34 7.71 15.92
N SER A 129 12.11 8.57 16.92
CA SER A 129 13.07 8.94 17.96
C SER A 129 12.51 8.84 19.38
N ASN A 130 11.24 8.46 19.53
CA ASN A 130 10.57 8.32 20.81
C ASN A 130 9.39 7.32 20.74
N PRO A 131 8.91 6.80 21.89
CA PRO A 131 7.87 5.77 21.92
C PRO A 131 6.53 6.18 21.31
N ALA A 132 6.18 7.48 21.33
CA ALA A 132 4.93 7.97 20.75
C ALA A 132 4.97 7.89 19.22
N CYS A 133 6.10 8.24 18.61
CA CYS A 133 6.33 8.04 17.18
C CYS A 133 6.26 6.56 16.81
N ASP A 134 6.91 5.68 17.59
CA ASP A 134 6.87 4.24 17.32
C ASP A 134 5.44 3.67 17.40
N ALA A 135 4.64 4.17 18.34
CA ALA A 135 3.24 3.81 18.44
C ALA A 135 2.44 4.27 17.21
N ALA A 136 2.65 5.51 16.75
CA ALA A 136 2.01 6.03 15.54
C ALA A 136 2.39 5.20 14.30
N ALA A 137 3.66 4.86 14.12
CA ALA A 137 4.13 4.01 13.02
C ALA A 137 3.50 2.60 13.06
N ARG A 138 3.33 2.01 14.25
CA ARG A 138 2.62 0.72 14.41
C ARG A 138 1.14 0.83 14.07
N VAL A 139 0.46 1.90 14.47
CA VAL A 139 -0.94 2.13 14.13
C VAL A 139 -1.10 2.30 12.61
N ALA A 140 -0.24 3.07 11.97
CA ALA A 140 -0.22 3.22 10.51
C ALA A 140 -0.08 1.85 9.81
N ARG A 141 0.87 1.00 10.26
CA ARG A 141 1.04 -0.36 9.73
C ARG A 141 -0.23 -1.21 9.86
N ILE A 142 -0.92 -1.16 10.99
CA ILE A 142 -2.17 -1.89 11.21
C ILE A 142 -3.27 -1.36 10.28
N GLY A 143 -3.40 -0.03 10.17
CA GLY A 143 -4.36 0.63 9.30
C GLY A 143 -4.17 0.25 7.83
N LEU A 144 -2.92 0.30 7.34
CA LEU A 144 -2.58 -0.13 5.98
C LEU A 144 -2.87 -1.61 5.76
N ALA A 145 -2.46 -2.50 6.68
CA ALA A 145 -2.71 -3.93 6.55
C ALA A 145 -4.22 -4.25 6.47
N TRP A 146 -5.04 -3.59 7.31
CA TRP A 146 -6.49 -3.71 7.24
C TRP A 146 -7.06 -3.16 5.93
N ASN A 147 -6.59 -2.01 5.48
CA ASN A 147 -7.00 -1.38 4.22
C ASN A 147 -6.67 -2.26 3.01
N THR A 148 -5.50 -2.89 3.01
CA THR A 148 -5.04 -3.79 1.96
C THR A 148 -5.82 -5.10 1.98
N TRP A 149 -6.08 -5.67 3.16
CA TRP A 149 -6.91 -6.87 3.30
C TRP A 149 -8.35 -6.65 2.78
N ARG A 150 -9.02 -5.58 3.22
CA ARG A 150 -10.43 -5.33 2.84
C ARG A 150 -10.62 -5.02 1.36
N GLN A 151 -9.55 -4.55 0.69
CA GLN A 151 -9.54 -4.23 -0.74
C GLN A 151 -8.81 -5.30 -1.58
N TYR A 152 -8.69 -6.53 -1.06
CA TYR A 152 -8.12 -7.67 -1.79
C TYR A 152 -6.69 -7.46 -2.31
N GLY A 153 -5.92 -6.54 -1.71
CA GLY A 153 -4.58 -6.19 -2.15
C GLY A 153 -4.51 -5.35 -3.43
N GLY A 154 -5.65 -4.96 -4.01
CA GLY A 154 -5.70 -4.18 -5.23
C GLY A 154 -5.37 -2.70 -5.06
N ALA A 155 -5.42 -1.95 -6.17
CA ALA A 155 -5.23 -0.50 -6.18
C ALA A 155 -6.22 0.19 -5.21
N PRO A 156 -5.74 1.12 -4.38
CA PRO A 156 -6.60 1.74 -3.37
C PRO A 156 -7.57 2.73 -3.99
N THR A 157 -8.80 2.74 -3.53
CA THR A 157 -9.81 3.74 -3.89
C THR A 157 -9.41 5.13 -3.37
N ARG A 158 -9.62 6.19 -4.17
CA ARG A 158 -9.15 7.55 -3.83
C ARG A 158 -9.92 8.19 -2.68
N GLN A 159 -11.20 7.85 -2.52
CA GLN A 159 -12.09 8.45 -1.54
C GLN A 159 -13.10 7.40 -1.11
N GLU A 160 -13.16 7.13 0.19
CA GLU A 160 -14.15 6.23 0.78
C GLU A 160 -14.88 6.92 1.91
N THR A 161 -16.19 6.82 1.82
CA THR A 161 -17.10 7.20 2.90
C THR A 161 -17.05 6.15 4.02
N ILE A 162 -17.39 6.54 5.25
CA ILE A 162 -17.50 5.60 6.37
C ILE A 162 -18.38 4.39 6.05
N PRO A 163 -19.56 4.54 5.40
CA PRO A 163 -20.36 3.39 4.95
C PRO A 163 -19.62 2.45 4.00
N GLN A 164 -18.81 2.96 3.06
CA GLN A 164 -18.03 2.11 2.15
C GLN A 164 -16.92 1.35 2.89
N LEU A 165 -16.25 1.99 3.86
CA LEU A 165 -15.28 1.32 4.72
C LEU A 165 -15.91 0.15 5.48
N VAL A 166 -17.12 0.35 6.02
CA VAL A 166 -17.87 -0.69 6.73
C VAL A 166 -18.30 -1.80 5.77
N SER A 167 -18.87 -1.46 4.61
CA SER A 167 -19.36 -2.43 3.62
C SER A 167 -18.24 -3.36 3.14
N THR A 168 -17.15 -2.79 2.65
CA THR A 168 -16.00 -3.55 2.14
C THR A 168 -15.34 -4.43 3.21
N THR A 169 -15.35 -3.98 4.47
CA THR A 169 -14.87 -4.78 5.61
C THR A 169 -15.76 -5.98 5.88
N VAL A 170 -17.09 -5.78 5.88
CA VAL A 170 -18.06 -6.85 6.11
C VAL A 170 -18.03 -7.85 4.95
N GLU A 171 -18.03 -7.38 3.71
CA GLU A 171 -17.90 -8.20 2.50
C GLU A 171 -16.67 -9.09 2.57
N ARG A 172 -15.49 -8.52 2.87
CA ARG A 172 -14.26 -9.29 2.98
C ARG A 172 -14.32 -10.34 4.09
N ALA A 173 -14.87 -9.99 5.25
CA ALA A 173 -15.04 -10.91 6.38
C ALA A 173 -16.02 -12.06 6.08
N LEU A 174 -17.03 -11.84 5.25
CA LEU A 174 -17.95 -12.89 4.79
C LEU A 174 -17.25 -13.85 3.82
N VAL A 175 -16.47 -13.33 2.87
CA VAL A 175 -15.69 -14.17 1.94
C VAL A 175 -14.69 -15.06 2.69
N ASP A 176 -13.97 -14.53 3.69
CA ASP A 176 -13.03 -15.34 4.51
C ASP A 176 -13.73 -16.40 5.38
N ARG A 177 -15.04 -16.31 5.59
CA ARG A 177 -15.83 -17.32 6.32
C ARG A 177 -16.35 -18.44 5.43
N ASP A 178 -16.35 -18.27 4.11
CA ASP A 178 -16.83 -19.26 3.14
C ASP A 178 -15.75 -20.08 2.39
N PRO A 179 -14.53 -20.35 2.92
CA PRO A 179 -13.53 -21.14 2.18
C PRO A 179 -13.80 -22.67 2.21
N HIS A 180 -14.90 -23.12 2.81
CA HIS A 180 -15.21 -24.55 3.02
C HIS A 180 -16.39 -25.10 2.21
N THR A 181 -16.97 -24.31 1.28
CA THR A 181 -18.11 -24.77 0.47
C THR A 181 -17.67 -25.28 -0.92
N GLU A 182 -16.41 -25.07 -1.33
CA GLU A 182 -15.92 -25.48 -2.66
C GLU A 182 -15.29 -26.90 -2.73
N GLU A 183 -15.18 -27.64 -1.63
CA GLU A 183 -14.70 -29.05 -1.63
C GLU A 183 -15.83 -30.10 -1.73
N LEU A 184 -17.07 -29.69 -2.06
CA LEU A 184 -18.21 -30.60 -2.24
C LEU A 184 -18.95 -30.31 -3.56
N SER A 185 -18.30 -30.54 -4.70
CA SER A 185 -18.96 -30.83 -6.00
C SER A 185 -18.06 -31.64 -6.91
#